data_AF-A0A852WJ81-F1
#
_entry.id   AF-A0A852WJ81-F1
#
_cell.length_a   1.000
_cell.length_b   1.000
_cell.length_c   1.000
_cell.angle_alpha   90.00
_cell.angle_beta   90.00
_cell.angle_gamma   90.00
#
_symmetry.space_group_name_H-M   'P 1'
#
loop_
_entity.id
_entity.type
_entity.pdbx_description
1 polymer ?
#
loop_
_entity_poly.entity_id
_entity_poly.type
_entity_poly.pdbx_seq_one_letter_code
_entity_poly.pdbx_strand_id
1 'polypeptide(L)'
;MIAACATRGWPHGLHGRRDAFLVVATVVLDLPRARVRELVPAAVIVDDEGVRVGAQPVPVDVDPRRCPTCAVVRWLELLGVLDGLGRGSARMDLTRAHAPTATGPHRHQCQGPQRWCAAATLLPAIDRYGWHDDYRPITARTIRTRLALTAARASQPGEHDSPPDVPTVRTRAAAGRETPSLEQVLTLLDSIADDADALNDRIIALLEGNP
;
A
#
# COMPACT_ATOMS: atom_id res chain seq x y z
N MET A 1 10.91 0.44 -5.94
CA MET A 1 9.97 -0.22 -5.01
C MET A 1 8.61 -0.53 -5.65
N ILE A 2 7.94 0.42 -6.30
CA ILE A 2 6.59 0.23 -6.91
C ILE A 2 6.51 -1.01 -7.82
N ALA A 3 7.50 -1.23 -8.69
CA ALA A 3 7.51 -2.37 -9.61
C ALA A 3 7.58 -3.75 -8.93
N ALA A 4 7.96 -3.82 -7.65
CA ALA A 4 8.00 -5.06 -6.86
C ALA A 4 6.64 -5.43 -6.25
N CYS A 5 5.63 -4.56 -6.39
CA CYS A 5 4.29 -4.79 -5.90
C CYS A 5 3.46 -5.60 -6.89
N ALA A 6 2.80 -6.65 -6.42
CA ALA A 6 1.89 -7.44 -7.26
C ALA A 6 0.70 -6.58 -7.74
N THR A 7 0.40 -6.63 -9.03
CA THR A 7 -0.71 -5.86 -9.63
C THR A 7 -1.94 -6.71 -9.96
N ARG A 8 -1.83 -8.04 -9.84
CA ARG A 8 -2.83 -9.04 -10.27
C ARG A 8 -2.95 -10.21 -9.31
N GLY A 9 -4.00 -11.00 -9.48
CA GLY A 9 -4.28 -12.19 -8.70
C GLY A 9 -4.86 -11.88 -7.32
N TRP A 10 -5.72 -12.75 -6.82
CA TRP A 10 -6.31 -12.62 -5.49
C TRP A 10 -5.56 -13.48 -4.46
N PRO A 11 -5.28 -13.00 -3.24
CA PRO A 11 -5.40 -11.62 -2.74
C PRO A 11 -4.12 -10.78 -2.99
N HIS A 12 -3.10 -11.35 -3.62
CA HIS A 12 -1.78 -10.72 -3.76
C HIS A 12 -1.81 -9.37 -4.48
N GLY A 13 -2.59 -9.25 -5.56
CA GLY A 13 -2.77 -7.99 -6.30
C GLY A 13 -3.52 -6.92 -5.52
N LEU A 14 -4.42 -7.31 -4.61
CA LEU A 14 -5.08 -6.37 -3.70
C LEU A 14 -4.05 -5.74 -2.76
N HIS A 15 -3.28 -6.59 -2.07
CA HIS A 15 -2.23 -6.11 -1.18
C HIS A 15 -1.15 -5.34 -1.92
N GLY A 16 -0.72 -5.83 -3.08
CA GLY A 16 0.33 -5.19 -3.86
C GLY A 16 -0.08 -3.80 -4.36
N ARG A 17 -1.31 -3.60 -4.84
CA ARG A 17 -1.78 -2.26 -5.23
C ARG A 17 -1.86 -1.30 -4.05
N ARG A 18 -2.35 -1.75 -2.88
CA ARG A 18 -2.30 -0.95 -1.64
C ARG A 18 -0.87 -0.62 -1.25
N ASP A 19 0.02 -1.60 -1.26
CA ASP A 19 1.42 -1.42 -0.88
C ASP A 19 2.14 -0.48 -1.88
N ALA A 20 1.79 -0.51 -3.16
CA ALA A 20 2.29 0.44 -4.16
C ALA A 20 1.82 1.88 -3.86
N PHE A 21 0.55 2.08 -3.51
CA PHE A 21 0.05 3.37 -3.06
C PHE A 21 0.78 3.86 -1.79
N LEU A 22 1.05 2.96 -0.82
CA LEU A 22 1.85 3.29 0.36
C LEU A 22 3.27 3.75 0.01
N VAL A 23 3.92 3.10 -0.95
CA VAL A 23 5.23 3.54 -1.45
C VAL A 23 5.14 4.92 -2.07
N VAL A 24 4.10 5.21 -2.87
CA VAL A 24 3.91 6.55 -3.43
C VAL A 24 3.76 7.59 -2.31
N ALA A 25 2.81 7.36 -1.39
CA ALA A 25 2.53 8.31 -0.32
C ALA A 25 3.76 8.57 0.58
N THR A 26 4.49 7.52 0.98
CA THR A 26 5.57 7.65 1.97
C THR A 26 6.96 7.87 1.38
N VAL A 27 7.26 7.35 0.18
CA VAL A 27 8.61 7.41 -0.40
C VAL A 27 8.69 8.41 -1.55
N VAL A 28 7.63 8.54 -2.35
CA VAL A 28 7.63 9.46 -3.49
C VAL A 28 7.19 10.86 -3.08
N LEU A 29 6.17 10.95 -2.23
CA LEU A 29 5.64 12.23 -1.72
C LEU A 29 6.20 12.63 -0.36
N ASP A 30 6.97 11.74 0.27
CA ASP A 30 7.59 11.94 1.58
C ASP A 30 6.58 12.32 2.68
N LEU A 31 5.35 11.77 2.62
CA LEU A 31 4.36 12.02 3.65
C LEU A 31 4.70 11.23 4.93
N PRO A 32 4.60 11.85 6.12
CA PRO A 32 4.74 11.16 7.39
C PRO A 32 3.74 10.01 7.52
N ARG A 33 4.14 8.90 8.16
CA ARG A 33 3.29 7.69 8.26
C ARG A 33 1.97 7.96 8.98
N ALA A 34 1.99 8.78 10.02
CA ALA A 34 0.80 9.26 10.71
C ALA A 34 -0.16 9.96 9.72
N ARG A 35 0.37 10.84 8.87
CA ARG A 35 -0.42 11.54 7.85
C ARG A 35 -0.97 10.59 6.79
N VAL A 36 -0.17 9.62 6.35
CA VAL A 36 -0.61 8.61 5.38
C VAL A 36 -1.78 7.80 5.92
N ARG A 37 -1.74 7.40 7.19
CA ARG A 37 -2.83 6.67 7.86
C ARG A 37 -4.14 7.45 7.90
N GLU A 38 -4.07 8.77 7.98
CA GLU A 38 -5.22 9.68 8.03
C GLU A 38 -5.76 10.09 6.65
N LEU A 39 -5.17 9.59 5.56
CA LEU A 39 -5.62 9.93 4.21
C LEU A 39 -7.06 9.44 3.97
N VAL A 40 -7.92 10.40 3.68
CA VAL A 40 -9.32 10.22 3.25
C VAL A 40 -9.45 10.51 1.76
N PRO A 41 -10.51 10.06 1.07
CA PRO A 41 -10.65 10.31 -0.37
C PRO A 41 -10.61 11.77 -0.76
N ALA A 42 -11.15 12.68 0.05
CA ALA A 42 -11.09 14.12 -0.20
C ALA A 42 -9.66 14.70 -0.27
N ALA A 43 -8.66 13.97 0.23
CA ALA A 43 -7.26 14.35 0.09
C ALA A 43 -6.69 13.99 -1.30
N VAL A 44 -7.43 13.30 -2.17
CA VAL A 44 -6.93 12.88 -3.48
C VAL A 44 -7.76 13.53 -4.57
N ILE A 45 -7.08 14.10 -5.56
CA ILE A 45 -7.69 14.69 -6.74
C ILE A 45 -7.16 13.92 -7.96
N VAL A 46 -8.08 13.49 -8.83
CA VAL A 46 -7.78 12.85 -10.11
C VAL A 46 -8.60 13.56 -11.17
N ASP A 47 -7.92 14.28 -12.05
CA ASP A 47 -8.50 15.09 -13.12
C ASP A 47 -7.62 15.04 -14.38
N ASP A 48 -7.87 15.94 -15.33
CA ASP A 48 -7.09 16.03 -16.58
C ASP A 48 -5.68 16.60 -16.38
N GLU A 49 -5.42 17.30 -15.27
CA GLU A 49 -4.10 17.81 -14.91
C GLU A 49 -3.22 16.73 -14.25
N GLY A 50 -3.85 15.66 -13.75
CA GLY A 50 -3.19 14.44 -13.29
C GLY A 50 -3.71 13.97 -11.94
N VAL A 51 -2.79 13.56 -11.07
CA VAL A 51 -3.12 13.05 -9.73
C VAL A 51 -2.41 13.86 -8.67
N ARG A 52 -3.14 14.25 -7.63
CA ARG A 52 -2.61 14.91 -6.43
C ARG A 52 -3.01 14.15 -5.19
N VAL A 53 -2.12 14.13 -4.19
CA VAL A 53 -2.41 13.65 -2.84
C VAL A 53 -2.06 14.78 -1.87
N GLY A 54 -3.05 15.27 -1.14
CA GLY A 54 -2.99 16.55 -0.44
C GLY A 54 -2.70 17.69 -1.41
N ALA A 55 -1.69 18.49 -1.07
CA ALA A 55 -1.22 19.59 -1.92
C ALA A 55 -0.19 19.14 -2.98
N GLN A 56 0.31 17.90 -2.93
CA GLN A 56 1.46 17.47 -3.73
C GLN A 56 1.04 16.76 -5.02
N PRO A 57 1.58 17.16 -6.19
CA PRO A 57 1.38 16.43 -7.43
C PRO A 57 2.15 15.09 -7.40
N VAL A 58 1.52 14.04 -7.94
CA VAL A 58 2.13 12.71 -8.05
C VAL A 58 2.88 12.62 -9.39
N PRO A 59 4.20 12.35 -9.38
CA PRO A 59 4.99 12.34 -10.60
C PRO A 59 4.65 11.15 -11.51
N VAL A 60 4.83 11.37 -12.81
CA VAL A 60 4.62 10.37 -13.86
C VAL A 60 5.93 9.71 -14.26
N ASP A 61 5.88 8.40 -14.56
CA ASP A 61 6.98 7.67 -15.19
C ASP A 61 6.54 7.08 -16.53
N VAL A 62 7.52 6.91 -17.43
CA VAL A 62 7.36 6.26 -18.74
C VAL A 62 7.11 4.76 -18.63
N ASP A 63 7.65 4.08 -17.62
CA ASP A 63 7.38 2.66 -17.40
C ASP A 63 6.19 2.49 -16.42
N PRO A 64 5.06 1.93 -16.87
CA PRO A 64 3.85 1.80 -16.06
C PRO A 64 3.99 0.88 -14.85
N ARG A 65 5.06 0.07 -14.78
CA ARG A 65 5.36 -0.79 -13.63
C ARG A 65 5.93 0.02 -12.46
N ARG A 66 6.62 1.14 -12.73
CA ARG A 66 7.21 2.02 -11.72
C ARG A 66 6.52 3.38 -11.60
N CYS A 67 5.59 3.72 -12.51
CA CYS A 67 4.85 4.97 -12.51
C CYS A 67 4.03 5.20 -11.22
N PRO A 68 4.35 6.23 -10.42
CA PRO A 68 3.63 6.59 -9.20
C PRO A 68 2.16 6.93 -9.46
N THR A 69 1.86 7.74 -10.47
CA THR A 69 0.49 8.09 -10.85
C THR A 69 -0.35 6.85 -11.16
N CYS A 70 0.20 5.88 -11.89
CA CYS A 70 -0.50 4.62 -12.15
C CYS A 70 -0.71 3.77 -10.90
N ALA A 71 0.23 3.77 -9.96
CA ALA A 71 0.07 3.06 -8.70
C ALA A 71 -1.10 3.63 -7.88
N VAL A 72 -1.24 4.96 -7.85
CA VAL A 72 -2.37 5.63 -7.20
C VAL A 72 -3.69 5.27 -7.90
N VAL A 73 -3.81 5.51 -9.21
CA VAL A 73 -5.05 5.23 -9.95
C VAL A 73 -5.49 3.78 -9.82
N ARG A 74 -4.57 2.81 -9.99
CA ARG A 74 -4.91 1.38 -9.87
C ARG A 74 -5.41 0.99 -8.48
N TRP A 75 -4.92 1.66 -7.44
CA TRP A 75 -5.40 1.46 -6.08
C TRP A 75 -6.78 2.08 -5.90
N LEU A 76 -6.99 3.32 -6.33
CA LEU A 76 -8.29 4.00 -6.24
C LEU A 76 -9.38 3.25 -7.02
N GLU A 77 -9.11 2.80 -8.25
CA GLU A 77 -10.05 1.98 -9.01
C GLU A 77 -10.43 0.71 -8.25
N LEU A 78 -9.42 0.00 -7.71
CA LEU A 78 -9.67 -1.22 -6.95
C LEU A 78 -10.42 -0.95 -5.65
N LEU A 79 -10.09 0.12 -4.92
CA LEU A 79 -10.77 0.53 -3.70
C LEU A 79 -12.24 0.85 -4.00
N GLY A 80 -12.52 1.57 -5.09
CA GLY A 80 -13.89 1.88 -5.51
C GLY A 80 -14.70 0.63 -5.89
N VAL A 81 -14.06 -0.40 -6.45
CA VAL A 81 -14.71 -1.71 -6.67
C VAL A 81 -14.90 -2.45 -5.36
N LEU A 82 -13.91 -2.44 -4.49
CA LEU A 82 -13.91 -3.15 -3.22
C LEU A 82 -15.01 -2.64 -2.28
N ASP A 83 -15.08 -1.33 -2.10
CA ASP A 83 -16.04 -0.61 -1.25
C ASP A 83 -17.44 -0.54 -1.90
N GLY A 84 -17.51 -0.23 -3.21
CA GLY A 84 -18.78 -0.01 -3.90
C GLY A 84 -19.46 -1.25 -4.46
N LEU A 85 -18.71 -2.30 -4.83
CA LEU A 85 -19.23 -3.52 -5.47
C LEU A 85 -18.85 -4.81 -4.72
N GLY A 86 -18.11 -4.68 -3.61
CA GLY A 86 -17.74 -5.78 -2.74
C GLY A 86 -16.56 -6.63 -3.22
N ARG A 87 -16.09 -7.48 -2.30
CA ARG A 87 -14.93 -8.37 -2.47
C ARG A 87 -15.01 -9.29 -3.70
N GLY A 88 -16.21 -9.80 -4.02
CA GLY A 88 -16.40 -10.70 -5.16
C GLY A 88 -16.00 -10.05 -6.49
N SER A 89 -16.44 -8.82 -6.69
CA SER A 89 -16.13 -7.99 -7.86
C SER A 89 -14.63 -7.67 -7.93
N ALA A 90 -14.05 -7.20 -6.80
CA ALA A 90 -12.62 -6.92 -6.72
C ALA A 90 -11.75 -8.15 -7.02
N ARG A 91 -12.19 -9.34 -6.59
CA ARG A 91 -11.53 -10.60 -6.90
C ARG A 91 -11.60 -10.94 -8.39
N MET A 92 -12.75 -10.76 -9.02
CA MET A 92 -12.90 -11.00 -10.46
C MET A 92 -12.02 -10.05 -11.28
N ASP A 93 -12.01 -8.76 -10.91
CA ASP A 93 -11.20 -7.74 -11.58
C ASP A 93 -9.70 -8.06 -11.47
N LEU A 94 -9.22 -8.42 -10.29
CA LEU A 94 -7.82 -8.81 -10.08
C LEU A 94 -7.45 -10.13 -10.76
N THR A 95 -8.40 -11.04 -10.95
CA THR A 95 -8.17 -12.31 -11.66
C THR A 95 -8.07 -12.07 -13.17
N ARG A 96 -8.83 -11.11 -13.70
CA ARG A 96 -8.79 -10.72 -15.13
C ARG A 96 -7.69 -9.69 -15.43
N ALA A 97 -7.14 -9.04 -14.42
CA ALA A 97 -6.12 -8.01 -14.59
C ALA A 97 -4.84 -8.55 -15.25
N HIS A 98 -4.33 -7.80 -16.23
CA HIS A 98 -3.04 -8.05 -16.85
C HIS A 98 -1.92 -7.33 -16.08
N ALA A 99 -0.75 -7.97 -16.00
CA ALA A 99 0.44 -7.32 -15.46
C ALA A 99 0.88 -6.20 -16.42
N PRO A 100 1.18 -4.97 -15.94
CA PRO A 100 1.71 -3.91 -16.78
C PRO A 100 3.05 -4.35 -17.39
N THR A 101 3.24 -4.10 -18.68
CA THR A 101 4.51 -4.28 -19.39
C THR A 101 5.23 -2.94 -19.51
N ALA A 102 6.55 -2.95 -19.68
CA ALA A 102 7.34 -1.71 -19.75
C ALA A 102 6.91 -0.75 -20.87
N THR A 103 6.31 -1.28 -21.94
CA THR A 103 5.89 -0.55 -23.16
C THR A 103 4.38 -0.48 -23.33
N GLY A 104 3.60 -0.96 -22.36
CA GLY A 104 2.15 -0.97 -22.45
C GLY A 104 1.59 0.46 -22.35
N PRO A 105 0.55 0.82 -23.11
CA PRO A 105 -0.12 2.10 -22.94
C PRO A 105 -0.71 2.18 -21.54
N HIS A 106 -0.40 3.22 -20.77
CA HIS A 106 -1.00 3.47 -19.48
C HIS A 106 -1.68 4.83 -19.43
N ARG A 107 -2.88 4.83 -18.86
CA ARG A 107 -3.64 6.05 -18.57
C ARG A 107 -3.42 6.43 -17.12
N HIS A 108 -3.32 7.73 -16.88
CA HIS A 108 -3.17 8.33 -15.55
C HIS A 108 -4.52 8.77 -14.95
N GLN A 109 -5.61 8.24 -15.49
CA GLN A 109 -6.99 8.59 -15.15
C GLN A 109 -7.77 7.32 -14.81
N CYS A 110 -8.80 7.44 -13.96
CA CYS A 110 -9.71 6.33 -13.66
C CYS A 110 -10.61 5.99 -14.87
N GLN A 111 -10.80 4.71 -15.17
CA GLN A 111 -11.59 4.24 -16.32
C GLN A 111 -13.11 4.25 -16.11
N GLY A 112 -13.58 4.46 -14.88
CA GLY A 112 -14.99 4.41 -14.51
C GLY A 112 -15.36 5.48 -13.49
N PRO A 113 -16.61 5.46 -12.97
CA PRO A 113 -17.00 6.39 -11.92
C PRO A 113 -16.03 6.29 -10.74
N GLN A 114 -15.67 7.44 -10.17
CA GLN A 114 -14.75 7.54 -9.03
C GLN A 114 -15.42 7.07 -7.73
N ARG A 115 -15.83 5.79 -7.68
CA ARG A 115 -16.54 5.18 -6.53
C ARG A 115 -15.71 5.24 -5.25
N TRP A 116 -14.38 5.28 -5.38
CA TRP A 116 -13.46 5.43 -4.27
C TRP A 116 -13.65 6.73 -3.49
N CYS A 117 -14.26 7.77 -4.08
CA CYS A 117 -14.58 9.02 -3.39
C CYS A 117 -15.55 8.81 -2.21
N ALA A 118 -16.33 7.72 -2.22
CA ALA A 118 -17.27 7.38 -1.15
C ALA A 118 -16.65 6.54 -0.02
N ALA A 119 -15.43 6.01 -0.19
CA ALA A 119 -14.79 5.15 0.81
C ALA A 119 -14.49 5.94 2.10
N ALA A 120 -14.61 5.31 3.27
CA ALA A 120 -14.32 6.01 4.53
C ALA A 120 -12.81 6.26 4.74
N THR A 121 -11.94 5.41 4.19
CA THR A 121 -10.48 5.56 4.23
C THR A 121 -9.83 5.11 2.92
N LEU A 122 -8.68 5.70 2.58
CA LEU A 122 -7.87 5.25 1.45
C LEU A 122 -6.99 4.04 1.78
N LEU A 123 -6.88 3.65 3.04
CA LEU A 123 -6.02 2.56 3.49
C LEU A 123 -6.73 1.66 4.51
N PRO A 124 -7.82 0.98 4.11
CA PRO A 124 -8.54 0.09 5.01
C PRO A 124 -7.63 -1.05 5.48
N ALA A 125 -7.89 -1.54 6.69
CA ALA A 125 -7.26 -2.74 7.21
C ALA A 125 -7.70 -3.93 6.37
N ILE A 126 -6.75 -4.64 5.76
CA ILE A 126 -7.01 -5.82 4.92
C ILE A 126 -6.27 -7.02 5.50
N ASP A 127 -7.00 -8.08 5.81
CA ASP A 127 -6.45 -9.34 6.27
C ASP A 127 -5.74 -10.12 5.15
N ARG A 128 -5.11 -11.24 5.50
CA ARG A 128 -4.36 -12.08 4.54
C ARG A 128 -5.22 -12.74 3.44
N TYR A 129 -6.54 -12.75 3.58
CA TYR A 129 -7.47 -13.37 2.63
C TYR A 129 -8.21 -12.33 1.77
N GLY A 130 -7.99 -11.05 2.05
CA GLY A 130 -8.62 -9.92 1.36
C GLY A 130 -9.97 -9.51 1.94
N TRP A 131 -10.26 -9.87 3.19
CA TRP A 131 -11.30 -9.18 3.96
C TRP A 131 -10.79 -7.82 4.39
N HIS A 132 -11.59 -6.79 4.13
CA HIS A 132 -11.29 -5.41 4.49
C HIS A 132 -12.30 -4.91 5.51
N ASP A 133 -11.84 -3.98 6.34
CA ASP A 133 -12.66 -3.20 7.27
C ASP A 133 -12.70 -1.76 6.76
N ASP A 134 -13.88 -1.34 6.30
CA ASP A 134 -14.11 -0.08 5.57
C ASP A 134 -13.80 1.14 6.43
N TYR A 135 -14.00 1.03 7.76
CA TYR A 135 -13.90 2.14 8.70
C TYR A 135 -12.60 2.12 9.51
N ARG A 136 -11.87 1.00 9.49
CA ARG A 136 -10.61 0.86 10.22
C ARG A 136 -9.42 1.04 9.28
N PRO A 137 -8.67 2.16 9.36
CA PRO A 137 -7.44 2.31 8.61
C PRO A 137 -6.35 1.34 9.13
N ILE A 138 -5.36 1.04 8.29
CA ILE A 138 -4.17 0.29 8.71
C ILE A 138 -3.41 1.03 9.82
N THR A 139 -2.75 0.26 10.68
CA THR A 139 -1.92 0.81 11.76
C THR A 139 -0.55 1.30 11.25
N ALA A 140 0.11 2.16 12.02
CA ALA A 140 1.48 2.61 11.73
C ALA A 140 2.47 1.44 11.65
N ARG A 141 2.30 0.43 12.52
CA ARG A 141 3.01 -0.86 12.42
C ARG A 141 2.82 -1.52 11.06
N THR A 142 1.58 -1.60 10.58
CA THR A 142 1.27 -2.22 9.28
C THR A 142 1.95 -1.47 8.14
N ILE A 143 1.91 -0.13 8.15
CA ILE A 143 2.64 0.69 7.16
C ILE A 143 4.12 0.33 7.15
N ARG A 144 4.80 0.38 8.32
CA ARG A 144 6.22 0.05 8.45
C ARG A 144 6.54 -1.36 7.93
N THR A 145 5.77 -2.36 8.35
CA THR A 145 5.96 -3.75 7.90
C THR A 145 5.80 -3.90 6.39
N ARG A 146 4.78 -3.26 5.78
CA ARG A 146 4.53 -3.36 4.33
C ARG A 146 5.60 -2.65 3.52
N LEU A 147 6.08 -1.49 3.97
CA LEU A 147 7.19 -0.78 3.34
C LEU A 147 8.47 -1.61 3.40
N ALA A 148 8.81 -2.18 4.56
CA ALA A 148 9.99 -3.04 4.71
C ALA A 148 9.92 -4.29 3.82
N LEU A 149 8.77 -4.97 3.76
CA LEU A 149 8.57 -6.13 2.88
C LEU A 149 8.70 -5.74 1.40
N THR A 150 8.18 -4.58 1.02
CA THR A 150 8.27 -4.09 -0.36
C THR A 150 9.71 -3.72 -0.72
N ALA A 151 10.45 -3.11 0.21
CA ALA A 151 11.86 -2.79 0.03
C ALA A 151 12.71 -4.06 -0.13
N ALA A 152 12.45 -5.08 0.71
CA ALA A 152 13.12 -6.38 0.61
C ALA A 152 12.88 -7.04 -0.76
N ARG A 153 11.62 -7.09 -1.23
CA ARG A 153 11.30 -7.62 -2.57
C ARG A 153 11.98 -6.83 -3.69
N ALA A 154 12.03 -5.50 -3.57
CA ALA A 154 12.67 -4.65 -4.56
C ALA A 154 14.20 -4.79 -4.61
N SER A 155 14.81 -5.31 -3.53
CA SER A 155 16.25 -5.52 -3.43
C SER A 155 16.69 -6.92 -3.88
N GLN A 156 15.74 -7.84 -4.13
CA GLN A 156 16.08 -9.15 -4.66
C GLN A 156 16.40 -9.03 -6.17
N PRO A 157 17.56 -9.54 -6.63
CA PRO A 157 17.84 -9.69 -8.05
C PRO A 157 16.72 -10.50 -8.71
N GLY A 158 16.15 -9.98 -9.80
CA GLY A 158 14.93 -10.52 -10.39
C GLY A 158 15.08 -11.96 -10.88
N GLU A 159 14.53 -12.91 -10.12
CA GLU A 159 14.12 -14.22 -10.61
C GLU A 159 12.78 -14.05 -11.35
N HIS A 160 12.83 -13.43 -12.53
CA HIS A 160 11.67 -13.25 -13.42
C HIS A 160 11.86 -14.15 -14.66
N ASP A 161 11.80 -15.48 -14.46
CA ASP A 161 11.26 -16.48 -15.42
C ASP A 161 11.57 -17.91 -14.95
N SER A 162 10.95 -18.38 -13.86
CA SER A 162 10.90 -19.82 -13.60
C SER A 162 9.56 -20.24 -13.01
N PRO A 163 8.98 -21.37 -13.48
CA PRO A 163 7.69 -21.88 -13.04
C PRO A 163 7.74 -22.31 -11.55
N PRO A 164 6.59 -22.37 -10.86
CA PRO A 164 6.55 -22.55 -9.42
C PRO A 164 7.01 -23.96 -9.03
N ASP A 165 8.13 -24.03 -8.31
CA ASP A 165 8.57 -25.24 -7.63
C ASP A 165 7.91 -25.36 -6.23
N VAL A 166 7.60 -26.60 -5.87
CA VAL A 166 6.66 -27.03 -4.82
C VAL A 166 7.14 -26.63 -3.40
N PRO A 167 6.25 -26.23 -2.46
CA PRO A 167 6.69 -25.74 -1.17
C PRO A 167 7.18 -26.86 -0.24
N THR A 168 8.47 -26.81 0.13
CA THR A 168 9.03 -27.63 1.21
C THR A 168 8.65 -27.02 2.57
N VAL A 169 7.86 -27.76 3.35
CA VAL A 169 7.45 -27.40 4.71
C VAL A 169 8.66 -27.46 5.65
N ARG A 170 9.04 -26.32 6.25
CA ARG A 170 9.98 -26.28 7.37
C ARG A 170 9.20 -26.15 8.68
N THR A 171 9.09 -27.26 9.40
CA THR A 171 8.51 -27.33 10.75
C THR A 171 9.51 -26.73 11.76
N ARG A 172 9.08 -25.74 12.56
CA ARG A 172 9.88 -25.19 13.66
C ARG A 172 9.23 -25.56 14.99
N ALA A 173 9.98 -26.24 15.85
CA ALA A 173 9.55 -26.67 17.17
C ALA A 173 9.33 -25.49 18.12
N ALA A 174 8.27 -25.57 18.94
CA ALA A 174 7.88 -24.57 19.92
C ALA A 174 8.53 -24.84 21.28
N ALA A 175 9.20 -23.82 21.84
CA ALA A 175 9.58 -23.78 23.25
C ALA A 175 8.65 -22.78 23.96
N GLY A 176 8.03 -23.22 25.05
CA GLY A 176 7.07 -22.44 25.82
C GLY A 176 7.67 -21.16 26.40
N ARG A 177 7.05 -20.03 26.03
CA ARG A 177 7.08 -18.78 26.79
C ARG A 177 5.63 -18.37 26.97
N GLU A 178 5.27 -17.96 28.18
CA GLU A 178 3.98 -17.31 28.44
C GLU A 178 3.80 -16.20 27.42
N THR A 179 2.78 -16.35 26.58
CA THR A 179 2.54 -15.46 25.46
C THR A 179 1.71 -14.30 26.00
N PRO A 180 2.22 -13.06 25.99
CA PRO A 180 1.38 -11.89 26.23
C PRO A 180 0.20 -11.93 25.26
N SER A 181 -0.97 -11.45 25.71
CA SER A 181 -2.16 -11.50 24.85
C SER A 181 -1.89 -10.72 23.56
N LEU A 182 -2.48 -11.17 22.45
CA LEU A 182 -2.28 -10.54 21.15
C LEU A 182 -2.57 -9.03 21.21
N GLU A 183 -3.59 -8.61 21.97
CA GLU A 183 -3.91 -7.20 22.19
C GLU A 183 -2.80 -6.45 22.94
N GLN A 184 -2.24 -7.02 24.01
CA GLN A 184 -1.13 -6.40 24.74
C GLN A 184 0.10 -6.20 23.85
N VAL A 185 0.40 -7.20 23.01
CA VAL A 185 1.49 -7.14 22.04
C VAL A 185 1.24 -6.07 21.00
N LEU A 186 0.01 -5.96 20.49
CA LEU A 186 -0.37 -4.96 19.50
C LEU A 186 -0.30 -3.54 20.09
N THR A 187 -0.86 -3.31 21.28
CA THR A 187 -0.82 -2.01 21.97
C THR A 187 0.61 -1.55 22.25
N LEU A 188 1.47 -2.45 22.71
CA LEU A 188 2.87 -2.13 22.98
C LEU A 188 3.64 -1.80 21.70
N LEU A 189 3.32 -2.45 20.59
CA LEU A 189 3.99 -2.20 19.31
C LEU A 189 3.46 -0.95 18.60
N ASP A 190 2.22 -0.55 18.88
CA ASP A 190 1.68 0.74 18.47
C ASP A 190 2.30 1.88 19.29
N SER A 191 2.48 1.74 20.61
CA SER A 191 3.20 2.77 21.40
C SER A 191 4.64 2.97 20.93
N ILE A 192 5.36 1.89 20.64
CA ILE A 192 6.72 1.96 20.07
C ILE A 192 6.70 2.60 18.66
N ALA A 193 5.60 2.50 17.91
CA ALA A 193 5.43 3.19 16.63
C ALA A 193 5.38 4.69 16.83
N ASP A 194 4.49 5.12 17.71
CA ASP A 194 4.20 6.52 17.96
C ASP A 194 5.43 7.21 18.58
N ASP A 195 6.14 6.53 19.48
CA ASP A 195 7.40 7.02 20.07
C ASP A 195 8.49 7.21 19.00
N ALA A 196 8.58 6.30 18.03
CA ALA A 196 9.57 6.39 16.95
C ALA A 196 9.27 7.52 15.97
N ASP A 197 7.99 7.73 15.63
CA ASP A 197 7.57 8.85 14.78
C ASP A 197 7.79 10.19 15.52
N ALA A 198 7.44 10.28 16.81
CA ALA A 198 7.71 11.48 17.62
C ALA A 198 9.20 11.81 17.76
N LEU A 199 10.06 10.80 17.84
CA LEU A 199 11.51 11.00 17.82
C LEU A 199 11.99 11.52 16.46
N ASN A 200 11.42 10.99 15.36
CA ASN A 200 11.76 11.43 14.01
C ASN A 200 11.36 12.89 13.78
N ASP A 201 10.17 13.29 14.24
CA ASP A 201 9.70 14.68 14.17
C ASP A 201 10.61 15.63 14.96
N ARG A 202 11.10 15.20 16.14
CA ARG A 202 12.09 15.98 16.92
C ARG A 202 13.42 16.13 16.20
N ILE A 203 13.90 15.08 15.53
CA ILE A 203 15.14 15.14 14.75
C ILE A 203 14.99 16.13 13.59
N ILE A 204 13.87 16.07 12.86
CA ILE A 204 13.58 17.00 11.76
C ILE A 204 13.56 18.44 12.28
N ALA A 205 12.85 18.70 13.38
CA ALA A 205 12.79 20.03 13.98
C ALA A 205 14.17 20.56 14.43
N LEU A 206 15.07 19.70 14.91
CA LEU A 206 16.44 20.10 15.27
C LEU A 206 17.31 20.38 14.04
N LEU A 207 17.10 19.68 12.93
CA LEU A 207 17.81 19.91 11.68
C LEU A 207 17.34 21.18 10.97
N GLU A 208 16.05 21.53 11.09
CA GLU A 208 15.46 22.74 10.51
C GLU A 208 15.58 23.98 11.41
N GLY A 209 15.78 23.80 12.72
CA GLY A 209 15.83 24.86 13.73
C GLY A 209 17.23 25.38 14.08
N ASN A 210 18.28 25.00 13.35
CA ASN A 210 19.64 25.50 13.56
C ASN A 210 19.96 26.59 12.51
N PRO A 211 20.03 27.89 12.87
CA PRO A 211 20.48 28.95 11.98
C PRO A 211 21.97 28.85 11.62
#